data_AF-A0A1W6ZKV0-F1
#
_entry.id   AF-A0A1W6ZKV0-F1
#
_cell.length_a   1.000
_cell.length_b   1.000
_cell.length_c   1.000
_cell.angle_alpha   90.00
_cell.angle_beta   90.00
_cell.angle_gamma   90.00
#
_symmetry.space_group_name_H-M   'P 1'
#
loop_
_entity.id
_entity.type
_entity.pdbx_description
1 polymer ?
#
loop_
_entity_poly.entity_id
_entity_poly.type
_entity_poly.pdbx_seq_one_letter_code
_entity_poly.pdbx_strand_id
1 'polypeptide(L)'
;MNLFDAAIVAAALVAIVMGYRSGLLRSLATIFGYVAAAPVAIMLTPKLAPYLPAMIPSAGESNGILFFVIFLVVGIVMAALLRSSVSAAVGEHVSTPDRIAGAALGAIRILLLAVLMVLVFDRLVSPKRQPGWLSQSQLRPALSYLGQQGVRSLPREVTAQLDRLKKERGL
;
A
#
# COMPACT_ATOMS: atom_id res chain seq x y z
N MET A 1 8.24 23.00 4.10
CA MET A 1 7.79 21.62 3.85
C MET A 1 6.53 21.69 3.03
N ASN A 2 6.40 20.90 1.96
CA ASN A 2 5.19 20.90 1.13
C ASN A 2 4.06 20.12 1.83
N LEU A 3 2.81 20.31 1.41
CA LEU A 3 1.65 19.57 1.92
C LEU A 3 1.86 18.05 1.81
N PHE A 4 2.51 17.61 0.74
CA PHE A 4 2.89 16.21 0.53
C PHE A 4 3.83 15.68 1.63
N ASP A 5 4.89 16.43 1.93
CA ASP A 5 5.86 16.05 2.96
C ASP A 5 5.18 16.02 4.34
N ALA A 6 4.34 17.01 4.62
CA ALA A 6 3.58 17.09 5.86
C ALA A 6 2.60 15.90 6.02
N ALA A 7 1.91 15.50 4.95
CA ALA A 7 1.00 14.37 4.97
C ALA A 7 1.71 13.04 5.24
N ILE A 8 2.88 12.82 4.61
CA ILE A 8 3.68 11.61 4.84
C ILE A 8 4.18 11.57 6.29
N VAL A 9 4.71 12.69 6.79
CA VAL A 9 5.21 12.76 8.18
C VAL A 9 4.06 12.52 9.17
N ALA A 10 2.91 13.16 8.97
CA ALA A 10 1.74 12.96 9.83
C ALA A 10 1.25 11.49 9.80
N ALA A 11 1.15 10.89 8.62
CA ALA A 11 0.78 9.49 8.46
C ALA A 11 1.80 8.56 9.14
N ALA A 12 3.09 8.84 9.00
CA ALA A 12 4.16 8.07 9.63
C ALA A 12 4.07 8.13 11.16
N LEU A 13 3.84 9.32 11.73
CA LEU A 13 3.65 9.50 13.17
C LEU A 13 2.44 8.72 13.68
N VAL A 14 1.30 8.80 12.99
CA VAL A 14 0.10 8.03 13.35
C VAL A 14 0.38 6.53 13.31
N ALA A 15 1.07 6.06 12.27
CA ALA A 15 1.40 4.64 12.14
C ALA A 15 2.41 4.16 13.17
N ILE A 16 3.39 4.99 13.54
CA ILE A 16 4.33 4.72 14.64
C ILE A 16 3.56 4.54 15.95
N VAL A 17 2.65 5.46 16.27
CA VAL A 17 1.84 5.40 17.49
C VAL A 17 0.91 4.19 17.48
N MET A 18 0.23 3.93 16.36
CA MET A 18 -0.65 2.75 16.22
C MET A 18 0.15 1.44 16.31
N GLY A 19 1.35 1.38 15.71
CA GLY A 19 2.25 0.24 15.78
C GLY A 19 2.76 0.00 17.20
N TYR A 20 3.15 1.07 17.91
CA TYR A 20 3.57 1.02 19.30
C TYR A 20 2.46 0.52 20.25
N ARG A 21 1.21 0.91 19.98
CA ARG A 21 0.05 0.43 20.75
C ARG A 21 -0.31 -1.01 20.42
N SER A 22 -0.15 -1.41 19.15
CA SER A 22 -0.55 -2.74 18.69
C SER A 22 0.48 -3.82 19.06
N GLY A 23 1.77 -3.47 19.12
CA GLY A 23 2.85 -4.43 19.20
C GLY A 23 3.27 -5.00 17.85
N LEU A 24 4.38 -5.71 17.79
CA LEU A 24 4.97 -6.24 16.56
C LEU A 24 4.09 -7.31 15.93
N LEU A 25 3.75 -8.35 16.70
CA LEU A 25 3.01 -9.51 16.18
C LEU A 25 1.65 -9.11 15.62
N ARG A 26 0.96 -8.19 16.32
CA ARG A 26 -0.34 -7.66 15.92
C ARG A 26 -0.26 -6.77 14.68
N SER A 27 0.84 -6.04 14.54
CA SER A 27 1.14 -5.22 13.38
C SER A 27 1.51 -6.09 12.16
N LEU A 28 2.27 -7.17 12.36
CA LEU A 28 2.59 -8.17 11.33
C LEU A 28 1.34 -8.90 10.84
N ALA A 29 0.46 -9.32 11.75
CA ALA A 29 -0.83 -9.92 11.42
C ALA A 29 -1.67 -9.04 10.48
N THR A 30 -1.57 -7.72 10.65
CA THR A 30 -2.23 -6.77 9.75
C THR A 30 -1.64 -6.81 8.35
N ILE A 31 -0.30 -6.82 8.23
CA ILE A 31 0.38 -6.92 6.94
C ILE A 31 0.00 -8.22 6.25
N PHE A 32 0.10 -9.35 6.95
CA PHE A 32 -0.26 -10.66 6.41
C PHE A 32 -1.74 -10.73 6.01
N GLY A 33 -2.64 -10.08 6.75
CA GLY A 33 -4.05 -9.99 6.38
C GLY A 33 -4.27 -9.28 5.05
N TYR A 34 -3.60 -8.15 4.81
CA TYR A 34 -3.65 -7.46 3.52
C TYR A 34 -2.96 -8.26 2.40
N VAL A 35 -1.83 -8.93 2.69
CA VAL A 35 -1.16 -9.80 1.70
C VAL A 35 -2.07 -10.96 1.30
N ALA A 36 -2.74 -11.60 2.26
CA ALA A 36 -3.70 -12.68 2.01
C ALA A 36 -4.98 -12.19 1.31
N ALA A 37 -5.37 -10.93 1.51
CA ALA A 37 -6.53 -10.33 0.84
C ALA A 37 -6.30 -10.07 -0.65
N ALA A 38 -5.06 -9.85 -1.09
CA ALA A 38 -4.74 -9.59 -2.49
C ALA A 38 -5.26 -10.67 -3.45
N PRO A 39 -4.93 -11.97 -3.30
CA PRO A 39 -5.45 -13.02 -4.19
C PRO A 39 -6.98 -13.14 -4.14
N VAL A 40 -7.58 -12.97 -2.95
CA VAL A 40 -9.04 -13.01 -2.80
C VAL A 40 -9.69 -11.86 -3.58
N ALA A 41 -9.14 -10.65 -3.48
CA ALA A 41 -9.64 -9.49 -4.22
C ALA A 41 -9.50 -9.68 -5.74
N ILE A 42 -8.38 -10.23 -6.20
CA ILE A 42 -8.17 -10.57 -7.62
C ILE A 42 -9.26 -11.53 -8.12
N MET A 43 -9.61 -12.54 -7.33
CA MET A 43 -10.65 -13.52 -7.71
C MET A 43 -12.07 -12.96 -7.63
N LEU A 44 -12.34 -12.05 -6.69
CA LEU A 44 -13.69 -11.56 -6.42
C LEU A 44 -14.07 -10.36 -7.30
N THR A 45 -13.10 -9.54 -7.70
CA THR A 45 -13.31 -8.39 -8.59
C THR A 45 -14.05 -8.74 -9.89
N PRO A 46 -13.60 -9.71 -10.72
CA PRO A 46 -14.31 -10.03 -11.96
C PRO A 46 -15.69 -10.65 -11.71
N LYS A 47 -15.90 -11.31 -10.58
CA LYS A 47 -17.20 -11.90 -10.19
C LYS A 47 -18.21 -10.84 -9.79
N LEU A 48 -17.76 -9.75 -9.16
CA LEU A 48 -18.60 -8.67 -8.67
C LEU A 48 -18.77 -7.52 -9.68
N ALA A 49 -17.84 -7.40 -10.63
CA ALA A 49 -17.89 -6.40 -11.70
C ALA A 49 -19.24 -6.31 -12.45
N PRO A 50 -19.91 -7.42 -12.86
CA PRO A 50 -21.18 -7.33 -13.60
C PRO A 50 -22.36 -6.87 -12.73
N TYR A 51 -22.23 -6.85 -11.40
CA TYR A 51 -23.30 -6.43 -10.48
C TYR A 51 -23.19 -4.96 -10.08
N LEU A 52 -22.13 -4.25 -10.47
CA LEU A 52 -21.99 -2.84 -10.17
C LEU A 52 -22.85 -2.00 -11.14
N PRO A 53 -23.63 -1.03 -10.64
CA PRO A 53 -24.39 -0.13 -11.50
C PRO A 53 -23.45 0.65 -12.41
N ALA A 54 -23.85 0.86 -13.66
CA ALA A 54 -23.09 1.51 -14.74
C ALA A 54 -22.74 3.00 -14.51
N MET A 55 -22.78 3.48 -13.26
CA MET A 55 -22.56 4.87 -12.87
C MET A 55 -21.09 5.31 -12.92
N ILE A 56 -20.14 4.41 -13.21
CA ILE A 56 -18.71 4.75 -13.33
C ILE A 56 -18.31 4.77 -14.81
N PRO A 57 -17.98 5.95 -15.38
CA PRO A 57 -17.56 6.07 -16.77
C PRO A 57 -16.21 5.39 -16.98
N SER A 58 -16.10 4.58 -18.04
CA SER A 58 -14.94 3.79 -18.48
C SER A 58 -14.71 2.44 -17.77
N ALA A 59 -14.86 1.36 -18.53
CA ALA A 59 -14.71 -0.04 -18.08
C ALA A 59 -13.29 -0.37 -17.55
N GLY A 60 -12.29 0.45 -17.87
CA GLY A 60 -10.90 0.27 -17.40
C GLY A 60 -10.63 0.86 -16.01
N GLU A 61 -11.20 2.03 -15.68
CA GLU A 61 -11.01 2.68 -14.38
C GLU A 61 -11.93 2.08 -13.31
N SER A 62 -13.14 1.65 -13.70
CA SER A 62 -14.12 1.02 -12.81
C SER A 62 -13.59 -0.26 -12.15
N ASN A 63 -12.89 -1.12 -12.89
CA ASN A 63 -12.33 -2.36 -12.35
C ASN A 63 -11.22 -2.12 -11.31
N GLY A 64 -10.41 -1.06 -11.48
CA GLY A 64 -9.38 -0.70 -10.52
C GLY A 64 -9.96 -0.20 -9.20
N ILE A 65 -10.99 0.64 -9.28
CA ILE A 65 -11.72 1.14 -8.10
C ILE A 65 -12.41 -0.01 -7.38
N LEU A 66 -13.12 -0.88 -8.12
CA LEU A 66 -13.79 -2.04 -7.55
C LEU A 66 -12.80 -2.99 -6.87
N PHE A 67 -11.69 -3.31 -7.54
CA PHE A 67 -10.61 -4.10 -6.95
C PHE A 67 -10.11 -3.48 -5.64
N PHE A 68 -9.86 -2.16 -5.64
CA PHE A 68 -9.36 -1.46 -4.47
C PHE A 68 -10.35 -1.51 -3.30
N VAL A 69 -11.64 -1.29 -3.56
CA VAL A 69 -12.70 -1.38 -2.53
C VAL A 69 -12.79 -2.79 -1.97
N ILE A 70 -12.84 -3.81 -2.83
CA ILE A 70 -12.89 -5.22 -2.40
C ILE A 70 -11.64 -5.57 -1.58
N PHE A 71 -10.45 -5.21 -2.08
CA PHE A 71 -9.19 -5.43 -1.40
C PHE A 71 -9.17 -4.79 -0.01
N LEU A 72 -9.67 -3.56 0.12
CA LEU A 72 -9.74 -2.86 1.39
C LEU A 72 -10.69 -3.58 2.36
N VAL A 73 -11.89 -3.95 1.93
CA VAL A 73 -12.88 -4.64 2.76
C VAL A 73 -12.36 -6.00 3.22
N VAL A 74 -11.92 -6.84 2.28
CA VAL A 74 -11.38 -8.16 2.58
C VAL A 74 -10.11 -8.04 3.43
N GLY A 75 -9.25 -7.07 3.13
CA GLY A 75 -8.04 -6.77 3.88
C GLY A 75 -8.31 -6.41 5.34
N ILE A 76 -9.29 -5.55 5.60
CA ILE A 76 -9.72 -5.19 6.96
C ILE A 76 -10.22 -6.43 7.70
N VAL A 77 -11.07 -7.24 7.07
CA VAL A 77 -11.62 -8.47 7.69
C VAL A 77 -10.50 -9.46 8.00
N MET A 78 -9.67 -9.80 7.01
CA MET A 78 -8.56 -10.76 7.18
C MET A 78 -7.56 -10.27 8.23
N ALA A 79 -7.19 -8.99 8.18
CA ALA A 79 -6.31 -8.39 9.17
C ALA A 79 -6.92 -8.45 10.57
N ALA A 80 -8.21 -8.14 10.73
CA ALA A 80 -8.90 -8.23 12.02
C ALA A 80 -8.93 -9.67 12.57
N LEU A 81 -9.21 -10.64 11.71
CA LEU A 81 -9.20 -12.06 12.09
C LEU A 81 -7.81 -12.51 12.53
N LEU A 82 -6.78 -12.31 11.72
CA LEU A 82 -5.39 -12.64 12.06
C LEU A 82 -4.95 -11.93 13.35
N ARG A 83 -5.34 -10.68 13.51
CA ARG A 83 -5.06 -9.89 14.71
C ARG A 83 -5.70 -10.50 15.95
N SER A 84 -6.95 -10.93 15.84
CA SER A 84 -7.67 -11.59 16.93
C SER A 84 -7.03 -12.93 17.30
N SER A 85 -6.65 -13.75 16.31
CA SER A 85 -5.94 -15.01 16.54
C SER A 85 -4.61 -14.81 17.26
N VAL A 86 -3.83 -13.79 16.85
CA VAL A 86 -2.58 -13.43 17.54
C VAL A 86 -2.86 -12.95 18.96
N SER A 87 -3.92 -12.15 19.19
CA SER A 87 -4.29 -11.71 20.53
C SER A 87 -4.67 -12.85 21.46
N ALA A 88 -5.37 -13.86 20.93
CA ALA A 88 -5.74 -15.05 21.70
C ALA A 88 -4.52 -15.91 22.05
N ALA A 89 -3.53 -16.01 21.16
CA ALA A 89 -2.34 -16.84 21.37
C ALA A 89 -1.31 -16.21 22.31
N VAL A 90 -1.13 -14.88 22.25
CA VAL A 90 -0.03 -14.17 22.96
C VAL A 90 -0.53 -13.46 24.22
N GLY A 91 -1.85 -13.31 24.39
CA GLY A 91 -2.45 -12.55 25.48
C GLY A 91 -2.39 -11.03 25.27
N GLU A 92 -2.90 -10.28 26.24
CA GLU A 92 -3.00 -8.81 26.15
C GLU A 92 -1.70 -8.07 26.48
N HIS A 93 -0.72 -8.74 27.09
CA HIS A 93 0.51 -8.11 27.53
C HIS A 93 1.49 -7.91 26.37
N VAL A 94 1.77 -6.64 26.05
CA VAL A 94 2.72 -6.25 25.01
C VAL A 94 4.00 -5.74 25.66
N SER A 95 5.11 -6.47 25.48
CA SER A 95 6.40 -6.09 26.06
C SER A 95 6.96 -4.83 25.40
N THR A 96 7.74 -4.03 26.14
CA THR A 96 8.39 -2.80 25.63
C THR A 96 9.15 -3.01 24.30
N PRO A 97 10.00 -4.04 24.13
CA PRO A 97 10.67 -4.27 22.85
C PRO A 97 9.68 -4.61 21.72
N ASP A 98 8.60 -5.34 22.00
CA ASP A 98 7.55 -5.65 21.02
C ASP A 98 6.83 -4.38 20.54
N ARG A 99 6.57 -3.43 21.45
CA ARG A 99 5.99 -2.11 21.13
C ARG A 99 6.92 -1.30 20.24
N ILE A 100 8.21 -1.24 20.55
CA ILE A 100 9.20 -0.51 19.74
C ILE A 100 9.28 -1.13 18.33
N ALA A 101 9.33 -2.45 18.24
CA ALA A 101 9.35 -3.15 16.96
C ALA A 101 8.04 -2.94 16.17
N GLY A 102 6.88 -2.92 16.84
CA GLY A 102 5.61 -2.54 16.24
C GLY A 102 5.61 -1.12 15.70
N ALA A 103 6.20 -0.16 16.43
CA ALA A 103 6.34 1.23 16.00
C ALA A 103 7.21 1.36 14.74
N ALA A 104 8.37 0.67 14.73
CA ALA A 104 9.26 0.61 13.58
C ALA A 104 8.56 0.00 12.36
N LEU A 105 7.80 -1.09 12.55
CA LEU A 105 7.04 -1.72 11.48
C LEU A 105 5.93 -0.79 10.94
N GLY A 106 5.30 -0.01 11.81
CA GLY A 106 4.36 1.05 11.42
C GLY A 106 5.01 2.11 10.53
N ALA A 107 6.19 2.61 10.93
CA ALA A 107 6.96 3.57 10.13
C ALA A 107 7.34 3.01 8.75
N ILE A 108 7.89 1.78 8.73
CA ILE A 108 8.29 1.09 7.50
C ILE A 108 7.09 0.94 6.57
N ARG A 109 5.91 0.60 7.09
CA ARG A 109 4.69 0.47 6.28
C ARG A 109 4.33 1.78 5.57
N ILE A 110 4.32 2.90 6.28
CA ILE A 110 3.99 4.19 5.67
C ILE A 110 5.07 4.61 4.68
N LEU A 111 6.34 4.37 4.99
CA LEU A 111 7.43 4.60 4.06
C LEU A 111 7.24 3.81 2.76
N LEU A 112 6.91 2.52 2.85
CA LEU A 112 6.64 1.68 1.68
C LEU A 112 5.44 2.18 0.86
N LEU A 113 4.36 2.61 1.52
CA LEU A 113 3.21 3.19 0.83
C LEU A 113 3.57 4.52 0.13
N ALA A 114 4.38 5.36 0.76
CA ALA A 114 4.85 6.60 0.17
C ALA A 114 5.74 6.34 -1.06
N VAL A 115 6.67 5.38 -0.98
CA VAL A 115 7.50 4.93 -2.12
C VAL A 115 6.62 4.40 -3.25
N LEU A 116 5.66 3.52 -2.94
CA LEU A 116 4.74 2.95 -3.93
C LEU A 116 3.93 4.06 -4.62
N MET A 117 3.43 5.02 -3.86
CA MET A 117 2.69 6.16 -4.41
C MET A 117 3.56 6.97 -5.37
N VAL A 118 4.78 7.37 -4.97
CA VAL A 118 5.70 8.10 -5.86
C VAL A 118 6.00 7.30 -7.14
N LEU A 119 6.22 5.98 -7.02
CA LEU A 119 6.46 5.11 -8.16
C LEU A 119 5.26 5.05 -9.12
N VAL A 120 4.05 4.94 -8.59
CA VAL A 120 2.81 4.96 -9.38
C VAL A 120 2.67 6.30 -10.09
N PHE A 121 2.88 7.42 -9.41
CA PHE A 121 2.82 8.76 -10.01
C PHE A 121 3.87 8.94 -11.12
N ASP A 122 5.12 8.52 -10.90
CA ASP A 122 6.17 8.61 -11.92
C ASP A 122 5.87 7.71 -13.15
N ARG A 123 5.11 6.63 -12.98
CA ARG A 123 4.75 5.68 -14.06
C ARG A 123 3.46 6.04 -14.80
N LEU A 124 2.43 6.53 -14.10
CA LEU A 124 1.11 6.84 -14.66
C LEU A 124 1.00 8.30 -15.12
N VAL A 125 1.74 9.21 -14.49
CA VAL A 125 1.65 10.66 -14.78
C VAL A 125 2.93 11.11 -15.48
N SER A 126 2.82 11.47 -16.76
CA SER A 126 3.96 12.04 -17.50
C SER A 126 4.54 13.24 -16.74
N PRO A 127 5.88 13.43 -16.71
CA PRO A 127 6.54 14.48 -15.94
C PRO A 127 5.98 15.89 -16.17
N LYS A 128 5.45 16.16 -17.37
CA LYS A 128 4.83 17.44 -17.77
C LYS A 128 3.46 17.72 -17.14
N ARG A 129 2.79 16.71 -16.56
CA ARG A 129 1.47 16.83 -15.90
C ARG A 129 1.54 16.57 -14.40
N GLN A 130 2.73 16.51 -13.81
CA GLN A 130 2.86 16.30 -12.38
C GLN A 130 2.41 17.55 -11.61
N PRO A 131 1.53 17.40 -10.61
CA PRO A 131 1.01 18.54 -9.87
C PRO A 131 2.09 19.20 -9.01
N GLY A 132 2.01 20.52 -8.84
CA GLY A 132 3.02 21.34 -8.15
C GLY A 132 3.34 20.91 -6.71
N TRP A 133 2.37 20.30 -6.02
CA TRP A 133 2.55 19.78 -4.66
C TRP A 133 3.46 18.55 -4.58
N LEU A 134 3.65 17.81 -5.68
CA LEU A 134 4.55 16.66 -5.75
C LEU A 134 5.93 17.06 -6.28
N SER A 135 5.99 17.97 -7.27
CA SER A 135 7.25 18.39 -7.89
C SER A 135 8.15 19.22 -6.97
N GLN A 136 7.56 19.94 -5.99
CA GLN A 136 8.29 20.75 -5.00
C GLN A 136 8.57 20.02 -3.66
N SER A 137 8.35 18.70 -3.57
CA SER A 137 8.57 17.91 -2.34
C SER A 137 10.05 17.63 -2.09
N GLN A 138 10.49 17.77 -0.84
CA GLN A 138 11.86 17.43 -0.42
C GLN A 138 12.06 15.92 -0.20
N LEU A 139 11.00 15.20 0.19
CA LEU A 139 11.08 13.74 0.40
C LEU A 139 11.02 12.96 -0.90
N ARG A 140 10.49 13.56 -1.98
CA ARG A 140 10.33 12.88 -3.27
C ARG A 140 11.61 12.27 -3.84
N PRO A 141 12.77 12.95 -3.91
CA PRO A 141 13.99 12.37 -4.50
C PRO A 141 14.48 11.14 -3.74
N ALA A 142 14.37 11.14 -2.41
CA ALA A 142 14.72 9.99 -1.58
C ALA A 142 13.75 8.82 -1.81
N LEU A 143 12.44 9.09 -1.84
CA LEU A 143 11.42 8.07 -2.10
C LEU A 143 11.52 7.47 -3.51
N SER A 144 11.83 8.29 -4.52
CA SER A 144 11.99 7.81 -5.89
C SER A 144 13.26 6.96 -6.04
N TYR A 145 14.36 7.33 -5.38
CA TYR A 145 15.58 6.52 -5.32
C TYR A 145 15.31 5.15 -4.69
N LEU A 146 14.66 5.13 -3.51
CA LEU A 146 14.27 3.89 -2.83
C LEU A 146 13.33 3.04 -3.70
N GLY A 147 12.38 3.66 -4.39
CA GLY A 147 11.48 2.97 -5.31
C GLY A 147 12.21 2.33 -6.49
N GLN A 148 13.14 3.04 -7.12
CA GLN A 148 13.95 2.50 -8.22
C GLN A 148 14.84 1.35 -7.77
N GLN A 149 15.45 1.47 -6.59
CA GLN A 149 16.25 0.39 -6.01
C GLN A 149 15.40 -0.84 -5.71
N GLY A 150 14.20 -0.64 -5.16
CA GLY A 150 13.21 -1.70 -4.95
C GLY A 150 12.82 -2.41 -6.25
N VAL A 151 12.53 -1.65 -7.31
CA VAL A 151 12.19 -2.23 -8.64
C VAL A 151 13.37 -3.02 -9.23
N ARG A 152 14.61 -2.54 -9.06
CA ARG A 152 15.81 -3.26 -9.53
C ARG A 152 16.05 -4.58 -8.80
N SER A 153 15.56 -4.69 -7.56
CA SER A 153 15.66 -5.93 -6.78
C SER A 153 14.55 -6.95 -7.10
N LEU A 154 13.56 -6.60 -7.93
CA LEU A 154 12.52 -7.54 -8.34
C LEU A 154 13.07 -8.59 -9.32
N PRO A 155 12.61 -9.86 -9.23
CA PRO A 155 12.94 -10.90 -10.19
C PRO A 155 12.59 -10.50 -11.64
N ARG A 156 13.41 -10.97 -12.59
CA ARG A 156 13.34 -10.53 -14.01
C ARG A 156 11.98 -10.82 -14.65
N GLU A 157 11.22 -11.81 -14.15
CA GLU A 157 9.88 -12.12 -14.65
C GLU A 157 8.89 -10.97 -14.46
N VAL A 158 8.98 -10.22 -13.35
CA VAL A 158 8.10 -9.08 -13.05
C VAL A 158 8.45 -7.88 -13.96
N THR A 159 9.75 -7.65 -14.21
CA THR A 159 10.18 -6.58 -15.11
C THR A 159 9.74 -6.82 -16.55
N ALA A 160 9.73 -8.07 -17.03
CA ALA A 160 9.28 -8.41 -18.37
C ALA A 160 7.77 -8.20 -18.58
N GLN A 161 6.95 -8.42 -17.54
CA GLN A 161 5.51 -8.13 -17.61
C GLN A 161 5.23 -6.62 -17.58
N LEU A 162 6.01 -5.85 -16.82
CA LEU A 162 5.92 -4.39 -16.80
C LEU A 162 6.29 -3.78 -18.15
N ASP A 163 7.29 -4.31 -18.84
CA ASP A 163 7.69 -3.84 -20.18
C ASP A 163 6.66 -4.18 -21.25
N ARG A 164 5.99 -5.34 -21.16
CA ARG A 164 4.86 -5.68 -22.04
C ARG A 164 3.68 -4.75 -21.84
N LEU A 165 3.30 -4.45 -20.60
CA LEU A 165 2.20 -3.53 -20.29
C LEU A 165 2.51 -2.07 -20.72
N LYS A 166 3.76 -1.62 -20.61
CA LYS A 166 4.20 -0.33 -21.15
C LYS A 166 4.08 -0.29 -22.68
N LYS A 167 4.50 -1.36 -23.35
CA LYS A 167 4.44 -1.49 -24.82
C LYS A 167 2.99 -1.56 -25.33
N GLU A 168 2.08 -2.21 -24.61
CA GLU A 168 0.66 -2.28 -24.94
C GLU A 168 -0.08 -0.96 -24.70
N ARG A 169 0.32 -0.17 -23.69
CA ARG A 169 -0.29 1.15 -23.38
C ARG A 169 0.38 2.33 -24.08
N GLY A 170 1.44 2.12 -24.86
CA GLY A 170 2.14 3.19 -25.59
C GLY A 170 2.84 4.20 -24.68
N LEU A 171 3.39 3.76 -23.54
CA LEU A 171 4.09 4.58 -22.53
C LEU A 171 5.60 4.31 -22.42
#